data_AF-A0A0U2YQH4-F1
#
_entry.id   AF-A0A0U2YQH4-F1
#
_cell.length_a   1.000
_cell.length_b   1.000
_cell.length_c   1.000
_cell.angle_alpha   90.00
_cell.angle_beta   90.00
_cell.angle_gamma   90.00
#
_symmetry.space_group_name_H-M   'P 1'
#
loop_
_entity.id
_entity.type
_entity.pdbx_description
1 polymer ?
#
loop_
_entity_poly.entity_id
_entity_poly.type
_entity_poly.pdbx_seq_one_letter_code
_entity_poly.pdbx_strand_id
1 'polypeptide(L)'
;MTWSKGTTYTAAQEELSRALASQQTISVKKLTRLLNKMNISIQPGNSSENTEIAYLKSEIRKRDKKLSAMGERLKKLKGAKQ
;
A
#
# COMPACT_ATOMS: atom_id res chain seq x y z
N MET A 1 33.89 -0.26 -9.26
CA MET A 1 33.56 -1.62 -8.80
C MET A 1 32.05 -1.83 -8.86
N THR A 2 31.55 -2.41 -9.95
CA THR A 2 30.14 -2.80 -10.10
C THR A 2 29.97 -4.19 -9.51
N TRP A 3 29.40 -4.28 -8.31
CA TRP A 3 29.09 -5.56 -7.68
C TRP A 3 28.03 -6.30 -8.52
N SER A 4 28.38 -7.51 -8.96
CA SER A 4 27.54 -8.37 -9.79
C SER A 4 26.24 -8.72 -9.07
N LYS A 5 25.10 -8.38 -9.67
CA LYS A 5 23.73 -8.69 -9.17
C LYS A 5 23.54 -10.17 -8.80
N GLY A 6 24.33 -11.09 -9.38
CA GLY A 6 24.30 -12.52 -9.04
C GLY A 6 24.80 -12.84 -7.63
N THR A 7 25.82 -12.14 -7.13
CA THR A 7 26.41 -12.41 -5.80
C THR A 7 25.52 -11.98 -4.63
N THR A 8 24.72 -10.93 -4.81
CA THR A 8 23.81 -10.44 -3.77
C THR A 8 22.57 -11.30 -3.62
N TYR A 9 22.12 -11.93 -4.71
CA TYR A 9 20.99 -12.85 -4.73
C TYR A 9 21.34 -14.16 -4.00
N THR A 10 22.43 -14.80 -4.39
CA THR A 10 22.86 -16.10 -3.83
C THR A 10 23.15 -16.00 -2.34
N ALA A 11 23.84 -14.94 -1.90
CA ALA A 11 24.09 -14.71 -0.48
C ALA A 11 22.80 -14.51 0.34
N ALA A 12 21.80 -13.81 -0.23
CA ALA A 12 20.52 -13.62 0.43
C ALA A 12 19.70 -14.92 0.52
N GLN A 13 19.76 -15.74 -0.53
CA GLN A 13 19.15 -17.06 -0.57
C GLN A 13 19.76 -17.99 0.49
N GLU A 14 21.08 -18.08 0.56
CA GLU A 14 21.79 -18.89 1.57
C GLU A 14 21.52 -18.44 3.01
N GLU A 15 21.45 -17.12 3.24
CA GLU A 15 21.10 -16.58 4.56
C GLU A 15 19.67 -16.95 4.97
N LEU A 16 18.71 -16.87 4.03
CA LEU A 16 17.33 -17.26 4.29
C LEU A 16 17.22 -18.79 4.52
N SER A 17 17.87 -19.61 3.67
CA SER A 17 17.87 -21.07 3.81
C SER A 17 18.46 -21.51 5.14
N ARG A 18 19.56 -20.89 5.60
CA ARG A 18 20.14 -21.19 6.91
C ARG A 18 19.20 -20.84 8.05
N ALA A 19 18.57 -19.66 8.01
CA ALA A 19 17.63 -19.24 9.05
C ALA A 19 16.41 -20.16 9.15
N LEU A 20 15.91 -20.65 8.01
CA LEU A 20 14.81 -21.62 7.96
C LEU A 20 15.25 -23.00 8.48
N ALA A 21 16.41 -23.49 8.06
CA ALA A 21 16.93 -24.79 8.48
C ALA A 21 17.24 -24.85 9.99
N SER A 22 17.67 -23.74 10.59
CA SER A 22 17.93 -23.64 12.01
C SER A 22 16.72 -23.25 12.85
N GLN A 23 15.53 -23.10 12.23
CA GLN A 23 14.32 -22.58 12.88
C GLN A 23 14.56 -21.27 13.66
N GLN A 24 15.48 -20.45 13.17
CA GLN A 24 15.86 -19.23 13.86
C GLN A 24 14.78 -18.16 13.67
N THR A 25 14.34 -17.55 14.77
CA THR A 25 13.47 -16.37 14.71
C THR A 25 14.22 -15.22 14.03
N ILE A 26 13.63 -14.67 12.97
CA ILE A 26 14.14 -13.51 12.24
C ILE A 26 13.17 -12.33 12.36
N SER A 27 13.71 -11.12 12.48
CA SER A 27 12.88 -9.92 12.47
C SER A 27 12.25 -9.69 11.09
N VAL A 28 11.04 -9.13 11.07
CA VAL A 28 10.32 -8.79 9.82
C VAL A 28 11.20 -7.92 8.91
N LYS A 29 11.88 -6.91 9.47
CA LYS A 29 12.79 -6.03 8.71
C LYS A 29 13.93 -6.80 8.03
N LYS A 30 14.49 -7.81 8.71
CA LYS A 30 15.55 -8.65 8.15
C LYS A 30 15.02 -9.53 7.03
N LEU A 31 13.85 -10.14 7.23
CA LEU A 31 13.16 -10.95 6.23
C LEU A 31 12.84 -10.13 4.96
N THR A 32 12.23 -8.96 5.10
CA THR A 32 11.92 -8.05 3.99
C THR A 32 13.18 -7.68 3.20
N ARG A 33 14.30 -7.43 3.89
CA ARG A 33 15.58 -7.12 3.24
C ARG A 33 16.10 -8.29 2.40
N LEU A 34 16.03 -9.52 2.92
CA LEU A 34 16.48 -10.72 2.21
C LEU A 34 15.63 -10.98 0.97
N LEU A 35 14.31 -10.85 1.11
CA LEU A 35 13.37 -11.02 0.01
C LEU A 35 13.56 -9.96 -1.08
N ASN A 36 13.73 -8.69 -0.71
CA ASN A 36 14.02 -7.63 -1.68
C ASN A 36 15.33 -7.87 -2.45
N LYS A 37 16.38 -8.40 -1.79
CA LYS A 37 17.63 -8.81 -2.46
C LYS A 37 17.43 -9.96 -3.44
N MET A 38 16.45 -10.84 -3.19
CA MET A 38 16.01 -11.89 -4.09
C MET A 38 14.99 -11.42 -5.14
N ASN A 39 14.78 -10.11 -5.26
CA ASN A 39 13.76 -9.50 -6.13
C ASN A 39 12.31 -9.93 -5.81
N ILE A 40 12.08 -10.36 -4.57
CA ILE A 40 10.76 -10.69 -4.03
C ILE A 40 10.30 -9.49 -3.20
N SER A 41 9.40 -8.68 -3.75
CA SER A 41 8.82 -7.57 -3.03
C SER A 41 7.66 -8.05 -2.17
N ILE A 42 7.82 -8.01 -0.84
CA ILE A 42 6.66 -8.01 0.06
C ILE A 42 6.11 -6.58 0.07
N GLN A 43 5.23 -6.26 -0.89
CA GLN A 43 4.35 -5.13 -0.70
C GLN A 43 3.34 -5.51 0.39
N PRO A 44 3.10 -4.67 1.41
CA PRO A 44 1.91 -4.84 2.23
C PRO A 44 0.71 -4.82 1.28
N GLY A 45 -0.12 -5.87 1.36
CA GLY A 45 -1.29 -6.16 0.51
C GLY A 45 -1.64 -5.14 -0.58
N ASN A 46 -1.46 -5.56 -1.82
CA ASN A 46 -2.18 -5.11 -3.01
C ASN A 46 -2.19 -3.58 -3.23
N SER A 47 -1.16 -3.10 -3.91
CA SER A 47 -1.12 -1.73 -4.44
C SER A 47 -2.31 -1.41 -5.38
N SER A 48 -2.92 -2.40 -6.05
CA SER A 48 -4.11 -2.19 -6.88
C SER A 48 -5.38 -1.99 -6.05
N GLU A 49 -5.59 -2.79 -5.01
CA GLU A 49 -6.74 -2.70 -4.10
C GLU A 49 -6.73 -1.37 -3.34
N ASN A 50 -5.55 -0.91 -2.94
CA ASN A 50 -5.37 0.42 -2.36
C ASN A 50 -5.66 1.55 -3.35
N THR A 51 -5.40 1.35 -4.65
CA THR A 51 -5.71 2.35 -5.69
C THR A 51 -7.21 2.46 -5.93
N GLU A 52 -7.91 1.33 -6.03
CA GLU A 52 -9.37 1.30 -6.18
C GLU A 52 -10.08 1.87 -4.94
N ILE A 53 -9.65 1.48 -3.73
CA ILE A 53 -10.20 2.03 -2.49
C ILE A 53 -9.95 3.54 -2.40
N ALA A 54 -8.76 4.02 -2.78
CA ALA A 54 -8.46 5.45 -2.80
C ALA A 54 -9.34 6.22 -3.79
N TYR A 55 -9.53 5.66 -4.99
CA TYR A 55 -10.44 6.21 -6.00
C TYR A 55 -11.87 6.29 -5.47
N LEU A 56 -12.41 5.19 -4.92
CA LEU A 56 -13.76 5.13 -4.37
C LEU A 56 -13.96 6.12 -3.22
N LYS A 57 -12.99 6.23 -2.30
CA LYS A 57 -13.01 7.26 -1.24
C LYS A 57 -13.08 8.68 -1.81
N SER A 58 -12.40 8.94 -2.92
CA SER A 58 -12.43 10.26 -3.57
C SER A 58 -13.80 10.57 -4.19
N GLU A 59 -14.45 9.58 -4.81
CA GLU A 59 -15.77 9.74 -5.42
C GLU A 59 -16.87 9.94 -4.38
N ILE A 60 -16.80 9.23 -3.25
CA ILE A 60 -17.71 9.44 -2.11
C ILE A 60 -17.59 10.89 -1.60
N ARG A 61 -16.37 11.38 -1.37
CA ARG A 61 -16.15 12.78 -0.94
C ARG A 61 -16.69 13.81 -1.94
N LYS A 62 -16.57 13.56 -3.24
CA LYS A 62 -17.13 14.45 -4.28
C LYS A 62 -18.66 14.44 -4.23
N ARG A 63 -19.28 13.27 -4.04
CA ARG A 63 -20.74 13.12 -3.89
C ARG A 63 -21.25 13.85 -2.65
N ASP A 64 -20.60 13.68 -1.50
CA ASP A 64 -21.01 14.34 -0.25
C ASP A 64 -20.96 15.87 -0.36
N LYS A 65 -19.91 16.40 -0.99
CA LYS A 65 -19.80 17.84 -1.28
C LYS A 65 -20.95 18.34 -2.14
N LYS A 66 -21.32 17.59 -3.20
CA LYS A 66 -22.45 17.95 -4.07
C LYS A 66 -23.78 17.92 -3.30
N LEU A 67 -24.01 16.88 -2.50
CA LEU A 67 -25.21 16.75 -1.67
C LEU A 67 -25.33 17.91 -0.67
N SER A 68 -24.25 18.24 0.02
CA SER A 68 -24.20 19.37 0.96
C SER A 68 -24.52 20.70 0.24
N ALA A 69 -23.89 20.97 -0.90
CA ALA A 69 -24.14 22.17 -1.68
C ALA A 69 -25.59 22.26 -2.17
N MET A 70 -26.19 21.14 -2.60
CA MET A 70 -27.62 21.09 -2.96
C MET A 70 -28.52 21.35 -1.76
N GLY A 71 -28.21 20.78 -0.59
CA GLY A 71 -28.92 21.03 0.65
C GLY A 71 -28.94 22.52 1.02
N GLU A 72 -27.80 23.20 0.93
CA GLU A 72 -27.70 24.64 1.19
C GLU A 72 -28.49 25.48 0.16
N ARG A 73 -28.47 25.10 -1.12
CA ARG A 73 -29.29 25.77 -2.15
C ARG A 73 -30.78 25.60 -1.87
N LEU A 74 -31.22 24.41 -1.46
CA LEU A 74 -32.61 24.14 -1.10
C LEU A 74 -33.05 24.96 0.11
N LYS A 75 -32.21 25.10 1.14
CA LYS A 75 -32.49 25.96 2.29
C LYS A 75 -32.70 27.41 1.87
N LYS A 76 -31.82 27.95 1.02
CA LYS A 76 -31.94 29.32 0.48
C LYS A 76 -33.23 29.52 -0.31
N LEU A 77 -33.59 28.56 -1.17
CA LEU A 77 -34.83 28.62 -1.96
C LEU A 77 -36.08 28.52 -1.10
N LYS A 78 -36.06 27.74 -0.01
CA LYS A 78 -37.18 27.66 0.94
C LYS A 78 -37.28 28.91 1.81
N GLY A 79 -36.16 29.50 2.23
CA GLY A 79 -36.12 30.75 2.99
C GLY A 79 -36.51 31.99 2.18
N ALA A 80 -36.28 31.98 0.86
CA ALA A 80 -36.67 33.07 -0.05
C ALA A 80 -38.16 33.07 -0.45
N LYS A 81 -38.94 32.08 0.00
CA LYS A 81 -40.39 31.96 -0.25
C LYS A 81 -41.25 32.39 0.95
N GLN A 82 -40.63 32.84 2.04
CA GLN A 82 -41.28 33.50 3.18
C GLN A 82 -41.03 35.00 3.08
#